data_AF-A0A7R9QZM5-F1
#
_entry.id   AF-A0A7R9QZM5-F1
#
_cell.length_a   1.000
_cell.length_b   1.000
_cell.length_c   1.000
_cell.angle_alpha   90.00
_cell.angle_beta   90.00
_cell.angle_gamma   90.00
#
_symmetry.space_group_name_H-M   'P 1'
#
loop_
_entity.id
_entity.type
_entity.pdbx_description
1 polymer ?
#
loop_
_entity_poly.entity_id
_entity_poly.type
_entity_poly.pdbx_seq_one_letter_code
_entity_poly.pdbx_strand_id
1 'polypeptide(L)'
;DASGKRQIASHFYPLIDLYASGDSHVVDWQLGLMKLSGVTGVLIDWPGTANVWDYPGNAANCEAIIKGCQRVGLEYAIVYEDHNLGMARDAHMLNVTIIEQGKADMVYLRDKHMVNSNYIKLNSAPLILDFGPQTLNAGEWDQVYSVMTQPPTFLTLWNQMDQGGKAAKGEFAWIYTNYMDGLKNFYHFRSQVHLKFGVAYPGFESAYTLGGWPGPTWTIKYG
;
A
#
# COMPACT_ATOMS: atom_id res chain seq x y z
N ASP A 1 14.88 16.75 -21.44
CA ASP A 1 14.65 18.20 -21.28
C ASP A 1 15.80 18.95 -21.94
N ALA A 2 15.86 20.27 -21.80
CA ALA A 2 16.94 21.08 -22.37
C ALA A 2 18.34 20.77 -21.77
N SER A 3 18.41 19.98 -20.69
CA SER A 3 19.66 19.53 -20.04
C SER A 3 20.08 18.10 -20.44
N GLY A 4 19.33 17.44 -21.32
CA GLY A 4 19.61 16.06 -21.77
C GLY A 4 19.01 14.97 -20.90
N LYS A 5 18.29 15.31 -19.82
CA LYS A 5 17.61 14.33 -18.96
C LYS A 5 16.32 13.80 -19.58
N ARG A 6 15.95 12.55 -19.31
CA ARG A 6 14.63 12.03 -19.71
C ARG A 6 13.52 12.75 -18.95
N GLN A 7 12.41 13.03 -19.62
CA GLN A 7 11.22 13.57 -18.98
C GLN A 7 10.54 12.47 -18.15
N ILE A 8 10.15 12.80 -16.91
CA ILE A 8 9.50 11.89 -15.99
C ILE A 8 8.31 12.55 -15.31
N ALA A 9 7.35 11.74 -14.85
CA ALA A 9 6.20 12.19 -14.08
C ALA A 9 6.57 12.47 -12.61
N SER A 10 7.52 13.37 -12.40
CA SER A 10 7.99 13.80 -11.08
C SER A 10 8.62 15.20 -11.17
N HIS A 11 8.44 16.01 -10.13
CA HIS A 11 9.15 17.29 -9.98
C HIS A 11 10.60 17.10 -9.48
N PHE A 12 10.91 15.91 -8.96
CA PHE A 12 12.22 15.55 -8.42
C PHE A 12 12.88 14.47 -9.25
N TYR A 13 14.15 14.69 -9.59
CA TYR A 13 14.95 13.68 -10.28
C TYR A 13 15.62 12.76 -9.25
N PRO A 14 15.53 11.43 -9.41
CA PRO A 14 16.21 10.51 -8.51
C PRO A 14 17.73 10.70 -8.51
N LEU A 15 18.36 10.58 -7.34
CA LEU A 15 19.81 10.70 -7.19
C LEU A 15 20.58 9.65 -8.02
N ILE A 16 20.01 8.46 -8.15
CA ILE A 16 20.59 7.30 -8.86
C ILE A 16 20.09 7.18 -10.31
N ASP A 17 19.56 8.28 -10.88
CA ASP A 17 18.90 8.30 -12.19
C ASP A 17 17.66 7.38 -12.23
N LEU A 18 17.09 7.17 -13.42
CA LEU A 18 15.94 6.30 -13.60
C LEU A 18 16.30 4.85 -13.26
N TYR A 19 15.48 4.24 -12.43
CA TYR A 19 15.68 2.88 -11.95
C TYR A 19 14.44 2.01 -12.20
N ALA A 20 14.65 0.70 -12.18
CA ALA A 20 13.58 -0.29 -12.21
C ALA A 20 13.31 -0.79 -10.78
N SER A 21 12.04 -0.82 -10.36
CA SER A 21 11.65 -1.26 -9.01
C SER A 21 11.98 -2.73 -8.72
N GLY A 22 12.20 -3.55 -9.76
CA GLY A 22 12.61 -4.94 -9.63
C GLY A 22 14.12 -5.18 -9.61
N ASP A 23 14.95 -4.15 -9.82
CA ASP A 23 16.41 -4.29 -9.80
C ASP A 23 16.89 -4.50 -8.36
N SER A 24 17.54 -5.65 -8.10
CA SER A 24 17.98 -6.03 -6.76
C SER A 24 19.01 -5.08 -6.15
N HIS A 25 19.88 -4.47 -6.96
CA HIS A 25 20.87 -3.52 -6.45
C HIS A 25 20.21 -2.20 -6.02
N VAL A 26 19.21 -1.75 -6.79
CA VAL A 26 18.40 -0.58 -6.44
C VAL A 26 17.62 -0.84 -5.15
N VAL A 27 16.95 -2.00 -5.07
CA VAL A 27 16.21 -2.42 -3.87
C VAL A 27 17.13 -2.47 -2.65
N ASP A 28 18.28 -3.13 -2.74
CA ASP A 28 19.20 -3.26 -1.59
C ASP A 28 19.76 -1.90 -1.16
N TRP A 29 20.04 -1.01 -2.10
CA TRP A 29 20.45 0.36 -1.80
C TRP A 29 19.35 1.16 -1.08
N GLN A 30 18.11 1.14 -1.60
CA GLN A 30 16.98 1.86 -1.00
C GLN A 30 16.65 1.34 0.41
N LEU A 31 16.62 0.02 0.59
CA LEU A 31 16.40 -0.59 1.90
C LEU A 31 17.56 -0.31 2.87
N GLY A 32 18.79 -0.24 2.36
CA GLY A 32 19.96 0.22 3.13
C GLY A 32 19.79 1.64 3.67
N LEU A 33 19.31 2.58 2.84
CA LEU A 33 19.00 3.94 3.27
C LEU A 33 17.88 4.00 4.32
N MET A 34 16.83 3.18 4.15
CA MET A 34 15.76 3.06 5.14
C MET A 34 16.33 2.63 6.51
N LYS A 35 17.19 1.60 6.53
CA LYS A 35 17.86 1.16 7.77
C LYS A 35 18.72 2.26 8.40
N LEU A 36 19.52 2.96 7.60
CA LEU A 36 20.34 4.08 8.09
C LEU A 36 19.49 5.21 8.70
N SER A 37 18.26 5.35 8.23
CA SER A 37 17.30 6.35 8.73
C SER A 37 16.48 5.86 9.94
N GLY A 38 16.75 4.66 10.47
CA GLY A 38 16.06 4.09 11.61
C GLY A 38 14.72 3.41 11.30
N VAL A 39 14.39 3.20 10.02
CA VAL A 39 13.20 2.44 9.61
C VAL A 39 13.43 0.96 9.87
N THR A 40 12.45 0.29 10.47
CA THR A 40 12.51 -1.14 10.83
C THR A 40 11.60 -2.03 9.99
N GLY A 41 10.68 -1.45 9.21
CA GLY A 41 9.83 -2.21 8.31
C GLY A 41 9.24 -1.39 7.18
N VAL A 42 8.71 -2.09 6.17
CA VAL A 42 8.18 -1.50 4.93
C VAL A 42 6.71 -1.92 4.74
N LEU A 43 5.84 -0.96 4.47
CA LEU A 43 4.47 -1.21 4.03
C LEU A 43 4.44 -1.15 2.50
N ILE A 44 4.11 -2.26 1.86
CA ILE A 44 4.26 -2.44 0.41
C ILE A 44 2.89 -2.31 -0.25
N ASP A 45 2.74 -1.27 -1.06
CA ASP A 45 1.61 -1.12 -1.99
C ASP A 45 1.60 -2.30 -2.97
N TRP A 46 0.53 -3.08 -2.96
CA TRP A 46 0.45 -4.37 -3.61
C TRP A 46 -0.82 -4.50 -4.46
N PRO A 47 -0.68 -4.79 -5.77
CA PRO A 47 -1.77 -4.61 -6.72
C PRO A 47 -2.79 -5.75 -6.77
N GLY A 48 -2.57 -6.86 -6.04
CA GLY A 48 -3.31 -8.11 -6.24
C GLY A 48 -2.61 -9.10 -7.18
N THR A 49 -3.26 -10.22 -7.45
CA THR A 49 -2.77 -11.28 -8.36
C THR A 49 -3.48 -11.32 -9.71
N ALA A 50 -4.43 -10.41 -9.95
CA ALA A 50 -5.15 -10.34 -11.21
C ALA A 50 -4.19 -10.09 -12.39
N ASN A 51 -4.34 -10.87 -13.46
CA ASN A 51 -3.50 -10.75 -14.66
C ASN A 51 -4.02 -9.66 -15.61
N VAL A 52 -3.93 -8.41 -15.17
CA VAL A 52 -4.52 -7.24 -15.82
C VAL A 52 -3.48 -6.13 -15.95
N TRP A 53 -3.41 -5.50 -17.13
CA TRP A 53 -2.48 -4.39 -17.44
C TRP A 53 -1.04 -4.63 -16.93
N ASP A 54 -0.54 -3.74 -16.08
CA ASP A 54 0.78 -3.76 -15.46
C ASP A 54 0.78 -4.42 -14.06
N TYR A 55 -0.37 -4.89 -13.55
CA TYR A 55 -0.48 -5.51 -12.22
C TYR A 55 0.48 -6.70 -12.04
N PRO A 56 0.68 -7.60 -13.02
CA PRO A 56 1.69 -8.66 -12.88
C PRO A 56 3.12 -8.12 -12.72
N GLY A 57 3.46 -7.03 -13.43
CA GLY A 57 4.75 -6.38 -13.32
C GLY A 57 4.94 -5.72 -11.96
N ASN A 58 3.91 -5.03 -11.47
CA ASN A 58 3.89 -4.41 -10.15
C ASN A 58 3.98 -5.47 -9.04
N ALA A 59 3.23 -6.57 -9.13
CA ALA A 59 3.33 -7.71 -8.21
C ALA A 59 4.74 -8.33 -8.22
N ALA A 60 5.35 -8.52 -9.39
CA ALA A 60 6.73 -8.99 -9.49
C ALA A 60 7.74 -8.02 -8.84
N ASN A 61 7.51 -6.71 -8.93
CA ASN A 61 8.33 -5.70 -8.23
C ASN A 61 8.12 -5.77 -6.71
N CYS A 62 6.90 -6.00 -6.22
CA CYS A 62 6.63 -6.26 -4.80
C CYS A 62 7.42 -7.48 -4.30
N GLU A 63 7.51 -8.55 -5.09
CA GLU A 63 8.32 -9.73 -4.74
C GLU A 63 9.82 -9.40 -4.61
N ALA A 64 10.33 -8.48 -5.45
CA ALA A 64 11.73 -8.06 -5.38
C ALA A 64 12.04 -7.33 -4.06
N ILE A 65 11.19 -6.39 -3.65
CA ILE A 65 11.37 -5.67 -2.37
C ILE A 65 11.12 -6.59 -1.16
N ILE A 66 10.15 -7.52 -1.20
CA ILE A 66 9.93 -8.52 -0.13
C ILE A 66 11.19 -9.36 0.09
N LYS A 67 11.81 -9.86 -0.99
CA LYS A 67 13.09 -10.57 -0.90
C LYS A 67 14.21 -9.67 -0.38
N GLY A 68 14.21 -8.38 -0.75
CA GLY A 68 15.11 -7.37 -0.20
C GLY A 68 14.98 -7.24 1.31
N CYS A 69 13.76 -7.08 1.83
CA CYS A 69 13.49 -6.99 3.26
C CYS A 69 14.03 -8.20 4.02
N GLN A 70 13.87 -9.41 3.48
CA GLN A 70 14.43 -10.63 4.06
C GLN A 70 15.97 -10.60 4.10
N ARG A 71 16.62 -10.16 3.02
CA ARG A 71 18.09 -10.06 2.96
C ARG A 71 18.64 -9.06 3.98
N VAL A 72 17.99 -7.91 4.13
CA VAL A 72 18.48 -6.83 5.00
C VAL A 72 17.93 -6.87 6.42
N GLY A 73 17.03 -7.81 6.73
CA GLY A 73 16.43 -7.95 8.06
C GLY A 73 15.43 -6.86 8.41
N LEU A 74 14.71 -6.32 7.41
CA LEU A 74 13.55 -5.44 7.63
C LEU A 74 12.28 -6.28 7.68
N GLU A 75 11.34 -5.85 8.51
CA GLU A 75 9.99 -6.39 8.51
C GLU A 75 9.18 -5.83 7.32
N TYR A 76 8.08 -6.47 6.96
CA TYR A 76 7.17 -5.92 5.96
C TYR A 76 5.71 -6.32 6.18
N ALA A 77 4.79 -5.50 5.66
CA ALA A 77 3.37 -5.85 5.52
C ALA A 77 2.85 -5.34 4.19
N ILE A 78 1.64 -5.79 3.84
CA ILE A 78 0.99 -5.48 2.58
C ILE A 78 -0.03 -4.37 2.79
N VAL A 79 -0.01 -3.39 1.88
CA VAL A 79 -1.09 -2.44 1.63
C VAL A 79 -1.76 -2.89 0.34
N TYR A 80 -2.93 -3.52 0.46
CA TYR A 80 -3.71 -3.97 -0.68
C TYR A 80 -4.40 -2.78 -1.35
N GLU A 81 -4.53 -2.83 -2.68
CA GLU A 81 -5.28 -1.84 -3.45
C GLU A 81 -6.57 -2.48 -3.97
N ASP A 82 -7.64 -2.51 -3.16
CA ASP A 82 -8.93 -3.09 -3.58
C ASP A 82 -9.56 -2.34 -4.77
N HIS A 83 -9.15 -1.10 -5.03
CA HIS A 83 -9.58 -0.36 -6.22
C HIS A 83 -9.22 -1.08 -7.52
N ASN A 84 -8.09 -1.79 -7.54
CA ASN A 84 -7.66 -2.55 -8.71
C ASN A 84 -8.67 -3.65 -9.11
N LEU A 85 -9.37 -4.24 -8.14
CA LEU A 85 -10.46 -5.18 -8.44
C LEU A 85 -11.61 -4.48 -9.18
N GLY A 86 -11.99 -3.29 -8.72
CA GLY A 86 -13.05 -2.49 -9.32
C GLY A 86 -12.70 -2.05 -10.73
N MET A 87 -11.48 -1.52 -10.93
CA MET A 87 -10.98 -1.12 -12.24
C MET A 87 -10.96 -2.30 -13.22
N ALA A 88 -10.44 -3.45 -12.80
CA ALA A 88 -10.37 -4.64 -13.63
C ALA A 88 -11.76 -5.21 -13.97
N ARG A 89 -12.70 -5.18 -13.02
CA ARG A 89 -14.10 -5.53 -13.26
C ARG A 89 -14.74 -4.61 -14.29
N ASP A 90 -14.60 -3.30 -14.11
CA ASP A 90 -15.25 -2.28 -14.95
C ASP A 90 -14.67 -2.28 -16.37
N ALA A 91 -13.40 -2.67 -16.53
CA ALA A 91 -12.76 -2.91 -17.82
C ALA A 91 -13.10 -4.29 -18.44
N HIS A 92 -13.90 -5.12 -17.78
CA HIS A 92 -14.23 -6.49 -18.17
C HIS A 92 -12.99 -7.39 -18.35
N MET A 93 -11.96 -7.19 -17.53
CA MET A 93 -10.69 -7.93 -17.59
C MET A 93 -10.57 -9.01 -16.50
N LEU A 94 -11.56 -9.12 -15.61
CA LEU A 94 -11.66 -10.23 -14.67
C LEU A 94 -12.53 -11.35 -15.24
N ASN A 95 -12.03 -12.58 -15.15
CA ASN A 95 -12.77 -13.80 -15.51
C ASN A 95 -13.61 -14.37 -14.35
N VAL A 96 -13.53 -13.74 -13.18
CA VAL A 96 -14.21 -14.12 -11.93
C VAL A 96 -14.78 -12.88 -11.28
N THR A 97 -15.62 -13.04 -10.27
CA THR A 97 -16.12 -11.90 -9.48
C THR A 97 -15.00 -11.23 -8.68
N ILE A 98 -15.20 -9.95 -8.30
CA ILE A 98 -14.26 -9.23 -7.42
C ILE A 98 -14.05 -9.93 -6.07
N ILE A 99 -15.08 -10.61 -5.55
CA ILE A 99 -14.99 -11.38 -4.30
C ILE A 99 -14.13 -12.62 -4.50
N GLU A 100 -14.30 -13.35 -5.60
CA GLU A 100 -13.48 -14.53 -5.93
C GLU A 100 -12.02 -14.15 -6.16
N GLN A 101 -11.76 -13.05 -6.88
CA GLN A 101 -10.39 -12.55 -7.07
C GLN A 101 -9.78 -12.09 -5.73
N GLY A 102 -10.52 -11.33 -4.91
CA GLY A 102 -10.05 -10.93 -3.58
C GLY A 102 -9.76 -12.12 -2.67
N LYS A 103 -10.57 -13.19 -2.72
CA LYS A 103 -10.29 -14.46 -2.03
C LYS A 103 -9.00 -15.09 -2.51
N ALA A 104 -8.77 -15.12 -3.83
CA ALA A 104 -7.53 -15.66 -4.40
C ALA A 104 -6.30 -14.86 -3.95
N ASP A 105 -6.41 -13.53 -3.93
CA ASP A 105 -5.37 -12.63 -3.42
C ASP A 105 -5.05 -12.91 -1.94
N MET A 106 -6.09 -13.06 -1.10
CA MET A 106 -5.91 -13.36 0.32
C MET A 106 -5.30 -14.76 0.56
N VAL A 107 -5.66 -15.76 -0.23
CA VAL A 107 -5.02 -17.09 -0.19
C VAL A 107 -3.55 -16.98 -0.57
N TYR A 108 -3.22 -16.23 -1.61
CA TYR A 108 -1.85 -16.00 -2.05
C TYR A 108 -1.01 -15.34 -0.95
N LEU A 109 -1.51 -14.25 -0.35
CA LEU A 109 -0.81 -13.57 0.74
C LEU A 109 -0.63 -14.49 1.96
N ARG A 110 -1.68 -15.23 2.36
CA ARG A 110 -1.66 -16.17 3.48
C ARG A 110 -0.56 -17.21 3.31
N ASP A 111 -0.54 -17.87 2.16
CA ASP A 111 0.32 -19.05 1.94
C ASP A 111 1.76 -18.66 1.62
N LYS A 112 1.96 -17.54 0.92
CA LYS A 112 3.29 -17.14 0.44
C LYS A 112 4.01 -16.14 1.34
N HIS A 113 3.28 -15.22 1.96
CA HIS A 113 3.89 -14.07 2.62
C HIS A 113 3.67 -14.04 4.13
N MET A 114 2.46 -14.31 4.62
CA MET A 114 2.16 -14.26 6.06
C MET A 114 2.89 -15.34 6.87
N VAL A 115 3.40 -16.37 6.19
CA VAL A 115 4.26 -17.42 6.76
C VAL A 115 5.69 -16.96 7.04
N ASN A 116 6.13 -15.85 6.43
CA ASN A 116 7.49 -15.36 6.60
C ASN A 116 7.72 -14.81 8.01
N SER A 117 8.88 -15.10 8.60
CA SER A 117 9.21 -14.65 9.96
C SER A 117 9.32 -13.14 10.11
N ASN A 118 9.61 -12.42 9.01
CA ASN A 118 9.69 -10.97 8.96
C ASN A 118 8.41 -10.30 8.44
N TYR A 119 7.30 -11.04 8.33
CA TYR A 119 6.00 -10.41 8.07
C TYR A 119 5.48 -9.77 9.36
N ILE A 120 5.11 -8.49 9.32
CA ILE A 120 4.66 -7.73 10.48
C ILE A 120 3.39 -8.37 11.05
N LYS A 121 3.40 -8.62 12.36
CA LYS A 121 2.25 -9.11 13.11
C LYS A 121 1.90 -8.11 14.20
N LEU A 122 0.62 -7.79 14.31
CA LEU A 122 0.06 -7.01 15.40
C LEU A 122 -0.93 -7.87 16.15
N ASN A 123 -0.84 -7.89 17.49
CA ASN A 123 -1.69 -8.74 18.34
C ASN A 123 -1.69 -10.22 17.89
N SER A 124 -0.52 -10.73 17.51
CA SER A 124 -0.30 -12.10 17.02
C SER A 124 -0.96 -12.46 15.67
N ALA A 125 -1.60 -11.51 14.98
CA ALA A 125 -2.18 -11.71 13.65
C ALA A 125 -1.37 -10.96 12.56
N PRO A 126 -1.27 -11.49 11.33
CA PRO A 126 -0.62 -10.80 10.22
C PRO A 126 -1.29 -9.45 9.94
N LEU A 127 -0.49 -8.42 9.70
CA LEU A 127 -0.99 -7.09 9.36
C LEU A 127 -1.30 -6.99 7.86
N ILE A 128 -2.53 -6.60 7.53
CA ILE A 128 -2.91 -6.13 6.19
C ILE A 128 -3.47 -4.73 6.33
N LEU A 129 -3.03 -3.84 5.45
CA LEU A 129 -3.67 -2.55 5.22
C LEU A 129 -4.40 -2.62 3.89
N ASP A 130 -5.42 -1.80 3.70
CA ASP A 130 -6.06 -1.59 2.41
C ASP A 130 -6.08 -0.09 2.10
N PHE A 131 -5.60 0.29 0.91
CA PHE A 131 -5.66 1.66 0.40
C PHE A 131 -7.10 1.99 -0.02
N GLY A 132 -8.00 1.89 0.94
CA GLY A 132 -9.44 1.80 0.77
C GLY A 132 -10.12 1.44 2.09
N PRO A 133 -11.35 0.91 2.06
CA PRO A 133 -12.00 0.32 0.88
C PRO A 133 -12.48 1.33 -0.17
N GLN A 134 -12.31 0.97 -1.44
CA GLN A 134 -12.80 1.72 -2.59
C GLN A 134 -13.71 0.88 -3.51
N THR A 135 -13.59 -0.45 -3.47
CA THR A 135 -14.37 -1.38 -4.30
C THR A 135 -15.28 -2.27 -3.45
N LEU A 136 -14.72 -2.90 -2.43
CA LEU A 136 -15.40 -3.92 -1.63
C LEU A 136 -16.14 -3.26 -0.46
N ASN A 137 -17.43 -3.57 -0.30
CA ASN A 137 -18.17 -3.17 0.89
C ASN A 137 -17.92 -4.11 2.09
N ALA A 138 -18.41 -3.75 3.27
CA ALA A 138 -18.20 -4.50 4.51
C ALA A 138 -18.60 -5.98 4.43
N GLY A 139 -19.72 -6.31 3.77
CA GLY A 139 -20.18 -7.68 3.60
C GLY A 139 -19.37 -8.47 2.59
N GLU A 140 -18.75 -7.80 1.62
CA GLU A 140 -17.85 -8.42 0.64
C GLU A 140 -16.47 -8.66 1.25
N TRP A 141 -15.98 -7.75 2.10
CA TRP A 141 -14.78 -7.98 2.90
C TRP A 141 -14.92 -9.17 3.84
N ASP A 142 -16.07 -9.32 4.51
CA ASP A 142 -16.37 -10.52 5.32
C ASP A 142 -16.28 -11.80 4.49
N GLN A 143 -16.71 -11.76 3.22
CA GLN A 143 -16.59 -12.90 2.32
C GLN A 143 -15.15 -13.12 1.84
N VAL A 144 -14.42 -12.07 1.48
CA VAL A 144 -13.01 -12.16 1.05
C VAL A 144 -12.15 -12.81 2.13
N TYR A 145 -12.32 -12.40 3.39
CA TYR A 145 -11.57 -12.97 4.52
C TYR A 145 -12.07 -14.34 4.98
N SER A 146 -13.15 -14.88 4.41
CA SER A 146 -13.66 -16.21 4.78
C SER A 146 -12.69 -17.36 4.44
N VAL A 147 -11.66 -17.09 3.64
CA VAL A 147 -10.60 -18.05 3.29
C VAL A 147 -9.49 -18.13 4.35
N MET A 148 -9.50 -17.24 5.33
CA MET A 148 -8.53 -17.23 6.43
C MET A 148 -9.08 -17.99 7.63
N THR A 149 -8.24 -18.82 8.26
CA THR A 149 -8.59 -19.52 9.50
C THR A 149 -8.69 -18.57 10.70
N GLN A 150 -7.88 -17.52 10.70
CA GLN A 150 -7.97 -16.37 11.59
C GLN A 150 -7.86 -15.10 10.76
N PRO A 151 -8.73 -14.09 10.99
CA PRO A 151 -8.66 -12.84 10.25
C PRO A 151 -7.35 -12.11 10.57
N PRO A 152 -6.83 -11.31 9.61
CA PRO A 152 -5.65 -10.50 9.85
C PRO A 152 -5.98 -9.33 10.79
N THR A 153 -4.94 -8.67 11.30
CA THR A 153 -5.13 -7.30 11.81
C THR A 153 -5.30 -6.39 10.60
N PHE A 154 -6.55 -6.08 10.27
CA PHE A 154 -6.90 -5.31 9.06
C PHE A 154 -7.05 -3.82 9.37
N LEU A 155 -6.29 -2.97 8.69
CA LEU A 155 -6.42 -1.51 8.76
C LEU A 155 -6.95 -0.95 7.46
N THR A 156 -8.05 -0.22 7.51
CA THR A 156 -8.54 0.56 6.36
C THR A 156 -7.82 1.90 6.29
N LEU A 157 -7.95 2.60 5.19
CA LEU A 157 -7.70 4.03 5.12
C LEU A 157 -8.56 4.77 6.17
N TRP A 158 -8.12 5.96 6.57
CA TRP A 158 -8.83 6.79 7.55
C TRP A 158 -10.32 6.91 7.26
N ASN A 159 -11.14 7.07 8.29
CA ASN A 159 -12.59 7.30 8.13
C ASN A 159 -13.36 6.20 7.37
N GLN A 160 -12.76 5.04 7.11
CA GLN A 160 -13.35 3.97 6.31
C GLN A 160 -13.44 2.63 7.06
N MET A 161 -13.11 2.57 8.37
CA MET A 161 -13.15 1.32 9.14
C MET A 161 -14.50 0.60 9.07
N ASP A 162 -15.61 1.36 9.04
CA ASP A 162 -16.96 0.81 8.97
C ASP A 162 -17.25 0.08 7.64
N GLN A 163 -16.41 0.29 6.61
CA GLN A 163 -16.49 -0.36 5.31
C GLN A 163 -15.66 -1.65 5.24
N GLY A 164 -14.75 -1.89 6.20
CA GLY A 164 -13.82 -3.02 6.18
C GLY A 164 -14.35 -4.33 6.81
N GLY A 165 -15.65 -4.39 7.13
CA GLY A 165 -16.28 -5.58 7.71
C GLY A 165 -15.77 -5.93 9.12
N LYS A 166 -15.99 -7.18 9.55
CA LYS A 166 -15.62 -7.66 10.90
C LYS A 166 -14.11 -7.77 11.12
N ALA A 167 -13.36 -7.89 10.03
CA ALA A 167 -11.91 -7.99 10.06
C ALA A 167 -11.27 -6.66 10.44
N ALA A 168 -11.89 -5.52 10.11
CA ALA A 168 -11.34 -4.20 10.40
C ALA A 168 -11.06 -4.01 11.90
N LYS A 169 -9.81 -3.67 12.23
CA LYS A 169 -9.32 -3.43 13.60
C LYS A 169 -8.81 -2.01 13.82
N GLY A 170 -8.67 -1.24 12.76
CA GLY A 170 -8.10 0.08 12.86
C GLY A 170 -8.04 0.82 11.54
N GLU A 171 -7.32 1.94 11.56
CA GLU A 171 -7.15 2.82 10.40
C GLU A 171 -5.70 3.27 10.26
N PHE A 172 -5.30 3.63 9.04
CA PHE A 172 -4.09 4.37 8.78
C PHE A 172 -4.37 5.67 8.02
N ALA A 173 -3.50 6.66 8.24
CA ALA A 173 -3.59 7.96 7.61
C ALA A 173 -2.77 8.04 6.32
N TRP A 174 -3.24 8.89 5.40
CA TRP A 174 -2.51 9.35 4.22
C TRP A 174 -2.15 10.84 4.32
N ILE A 175 -1.76 11.49 3.23
CA ILE A 175 -1.22 12.85 3.27
C ILE A 175 -2.33 13.90 3.52
N TYR A 176 -2.15 14.76 4.54
CA TYR A 176 -3.06 15.87 4.87
C TYR A 176 -2.60 17.19 4.25
N THR A 177 -3.47 17.91 3.56
CA THR A 177 -3.15 19.28 3.08
C THR A 177 -2.76 20.24 4.22
N ASN A 178 -3.31 20.04 5.41
CA ASN A 178 -3.06 20.85 6.62
C ASN A 178 -2.19 20.12 7.67
N TYR A 179 -1.37 19.15 7.23
CA TYR A 179 -0.43 18.35 8.01
C TYR A 179 -0.80 18.11 9.48
N MET A 180 -0.26 18.93 10.40
CA MET A 180 -0.39 18.67 11.82
C MET A 180 -1.81 18.78 12.35
N ASP A 181 -2.63 19.67 11.78
CA ASP A 181 -4.02 19.78 12.22
C ASP A 181 -4.83 18.58 11.74
N GLY A 182 -4.57 18.11 10.52
CA GLY A 182 -5.15 16.88 10.00
C GLY A 182 -4.80 15.66 10.86
N LEU A 183 -3.52 15.49 11.20
CA LEU A 183 -3.06 14.39 12.04
C LEU A 183 -3.64 14.45 13.47
N LYS A 184 -3.68 15.65 14.09
CA LYS A 184 -4.33 15.85 15.41
C LYS A 184 -5.81 15.48 15.34
N ASN A 185 -6.50 15.92 14.29
CA ASN A 185 -7.92 15.63 14.10
C ASN A 185 -8.18 14.13 13.93
N PHE A 186 -7.32 13.41 13.21
CA PHE A 186 -7.43 11.96 13.09
C PHE A 186 -7.28 11.26 14.43
N TYR A 187 -6.29 11.63 15.24
CA TYR A 187 -6.16 11.05 16.57
C TYR A 187 -7.34 11.40 17.49
N HIS A 188 -7.82 12.64 17.43
CA HIS A 188 -8.87 13.16 18.32
C HIS A 188 -10.27 12.66 17.95
N PHE A 189 -10.69 12.81 16.69
CA PHE A 189 -12.06 12.54 16.26
C PHE A 189 -12.32 11.09 15.84
N ARG A 190 -11.27 10.28 15.65
CA ARG A 190 -11.41 8.82 15.47
C ARG A 190 -11.23 8.07 16.79
N SER A 191 -11.72 8.61 17.91
CA SER A 191 -11.47 8.05 19.25
C SER A 191 -11.98 6.61 19.43
N GLN A 192 -12.99 6.20 18.66
CA GLN A 192 -13.51 4.84 18.60
C GLN A 192 -12.56 3.83 17.92
N VAL A 193 -11.58 4.32 17.15
CA VAL A 193 -10.58 3.49 16.47
C VAL A 193 -9.38 3.32 17.40
N HIS A 194 -9.16 2.09 17.87
CA HIS A 194 -8.12 1.82 18.87
C HIS A 194 -6.72 1.64 18.25
N LEU A 195 -6.64 1.09 17.03
CA LEU A 195 -5.38 0.93 16.32
C LEU A 195 -5.29 1.98 15.20
N LYS A 196 -4.33 2.90 15.31
CA LYS A 196 -4.16 4.02 14.38
C LYS A 196 -2.72 4.13 13.92
N PHE A 197 -2.53 4.14 12.62
CA PHE A 197 -1.25 4.39 11.98
C PHE A 197 -1.24 5.83 11.48
N GLY A 198 -0.49 6.70 12.13
CA GLY A 198 -0.31 8.09 11.68
C GLY A 198 0.59 8.16 10.46
N VAL A 199 0.65 9.33 9.82
CA VAL A 199 1.56 9.60 8.72
C VAL A 199 2.46 10.78 9.05
N ALA A 200 3.70 10.73 8.58
CA ALA A 200 4.62 11.86 8.54
C ALA A 200 5.25 11.90 7.14
N TYR A 201 5.45 13.10 6.60
CA TYR A 201 6.00 13.30 5.26
C TYR A 201 6.80 14.61 5.22
N PRO A 202 7.88 14.66 4.44
CA PRO A 202 8.76 15.83 4.38
C PRO A 202 8.15 16.99 3.58
N GLY A 203 7.13 16.73 2.77
CA GLY A 203 6.44 17.66 1.89
C GLY A 203 5.55 16.89 0.91
N PHE A 204 4.85 17.58 0.02
CA PHE A 204 4.06 16.95 -1.05
C PHE A 204 3.95 17.85 -2.26
N GLU A 205 4.29 17.34 -3.43
CA GLU A 205 4.10 18.05 -4.69
C GLU A 205 3.71 17.04 -5.76
N SER A 206 2.42 17.08 -6.12
CA SER A 206 1.84 16.08 -6.99
C SER A 206 2.29 16.25 -8.44
N ALA A 207 2.58 15.13 -9.10
CA ALA A 207 2.88 15.07 -10.53
C ALA A 207 1.75 14.41 -11.34
N TYR A 208 0.54 14.26 -10.78
CA TYR A 208 -0.60 13.64 -11.46
C TYR A 208 -0.90 14.32 -12.81
N THR A 209 -1.10 15.65 -12.82
CA THR A 209 -1.35 16.40 -14.06
C THR A 209 -0.17 16.34 -15.03
N LEU A 210 1.07 16.37 -14.54
CA LEU A 210 2.26 16.22 -15.38
C LEU A 210 2.33 14.83 -16.02
N GLY A 211 1.92 13.80 -15.30
CA GLY A 211 1.84 12.42 -15.77
C GLY A 211 0.59 12.11 -16.60
N GLY A 212 -0.29 13.09 -16.83
CA GLY A 212 -1.53 12.89 -17.60
C GLY A 212 -2.67 12.20 -16.83
N TRP A 213 -2.59 12.17 -15.50
CA TRP A 213 -3.59 11.53 -14.64
C TRP A 213 -4.41 12.56 -13.84
N PRO A 214 -5.70 12.29 -13.56
CA PRO A 214 -6.44 13.05 -12.57
C PRO A 214 -5.87 12.81 -11.17
N GLY A 215 -5.87 13.82 -10.32
CA GLY A 215 -5.41 13.68 -8.94
C GLY A 215 -5.26 15.02 -8.23
N PRO A 216 -4.73 14.99 -6.99
CA PRO A 216 -4.42 16.20 -6.22
C PRO A 216 -3.60 17.21 -7.03
N THR A 217 -3.94 18.49 -6.93
CA THR A 217 -3.21 19.61 -7.55
C THR A 217 -2.58 20.55 -6.51
N TRP A 218 -2.71 20.22 -5.23
CA TRP A 218 -2.19 21.00 -4.12
C TRP A 218 -0.76 20.58 -3.76
N THR A 219 -0.04 21.47 -3.09
CA THR A 219 1.33 21.24 -2.63
C THR A 219 1.45 21.56 -1.14
N ILE A 220 2.39 20.88 -0.48
CA ILE A 220 2.80 21.12 0.90
C ILE A 220 4.30 21.37 0.84
N LYS A 221 4.72 22.55 1.30
CA LYS A 221 6.13 22.94 1.30
C LYS A 221 6.98 21.95 2.10
N TYR A 222 8.20 21.77 1.63
CA TYR A 222 9.21 20.99 2.34
C TYR A 222 9.59 21.66 3.66
N GLY A 223 9.71 20.86 4.71
CA GLY A 223 10.23 21.27 6.01
C GLY A 223 11.75 21.47 6.01
#